data_AF-A0A1A8UET9-F1
#
_entry.id   AF-A0A1A8UET9-F1
#
_cell.length_a   1.000
_cell.length_b   1.000
_cell.length_c   1.000
_cell.angle_alpha   90.00
_cell.angle_beta   90.00
_cell.angle_gamma   90.00
#
_symmetry.space_group_name_H-M   'P 1'
#
loop_
_entity.id
_entity.type
_entity.pdbx_description
1 polymer ?
#
loop_
_entity_poly.entity_id
_entity_poly.type
_entity_poly.pdbx_seq_one_letter_code
_entity_poly.pdbx_strand_id
1 'polypeptide(L)'
;LHTDSYTRVLASVKRQKMLEISAGVDGFMVYDLNLIKPMQELFQVHTDGDNQLHRLREDVSVTPKDLLSMPLGGVTLYGLKYNIA
;
A
#
# COMPACT_ATOMS: atom_id res chain seq x y z
N LEU A 1 24.34 1.89 -10.06
CA LEU A 1 23.55 2.19 -11.28
C LEU A 1 22.16 1.61 -11.09
N HIS A 2 21.19 2.41 -10.63
CA HIS A 2 19.82 1.92 -10.54
C HIS A 2 19.23 1.85 -11.96
N THR A 3 18.90 0.64 -12.38
CA THR A 3 18.27 0.33 -13.66
C THR A 3 16.91 1.05 -13.75
N ASP A 4 16.51 1.54 -14.93
CA ASP A 4 15.22 2.22 -15.16
C ASP A 4 14.03 1.44 -14.59
N SER A 5 14.09 0.11 -14.66
CA SER A 5 13.11 -0.81 -14.05
C SER A 5 12.95 -0.61 -12.54
N TYR A 6 14.06 -0.52 -11.79
CA TYR A 6 14.02 -0.33 -10.33
C TYR A 6 13.37 1.01 -9.96
N THR A 7 13.70 2.08 -10.69
CA THR A 7 13.11 3.40 -10.47
C THR A 7 11.60 3.40 -10.70
N ARG A 8 11.12 2.70 -11.74
CA ARG A 8 9.68 2.54 -12.02
C ARG A 8 8.96 1.76 -10.93
N VAL A 9 9.53 0.63 -10.50
CA VAL A 9 8.98 -0.17 -9.39
C VAL A 9 8.91 0.67 -8.12
N LEU A 10 10.01 1.36 -7.78
CA LEU A 10 10.09 2.20 -6.61
C LEU A 10 9.04 3.32 -6.64
N ALA A 11 8.83 3.96 -7.79
CA ALA A 11 7.80 4.98 -7.95
C ALA A 11 6.38 4.41 -7.75
N SER A 12 6.09 3.22 -8.29
CA SER A 12 4.79 2.57 -8.09
C SER A 12 4.56 2.21 -6.63
N VAL A 13 5.57 1.62 -5.98
CA VAL A 13 5.52 1.25 -4.55
C VAL A 13 5.30 2.49 -3.68
N LYS A 14 6.09 3.55 -3.89
CA LYS A 14 5.93 4.82 -3.15
C LYS A 14 4.51 5.36 -3.29
N ARG A 15 3.95 5.39 -4.50
CA ARG A 15 2.57 5.86 -4.73
C ARG A 15 1.54 5.03 -3.96
N GLN A 16 1.68 3.70 -3.95
CA GLN A 16 0.76 2.83 -3.19
C GLN A 16 0.90 3.04 -1.68
N LYS A 17 2.13 3.13 -1.17
CA LYS A 17 2.38 3.36 0.26
C LYS A 17 1.91 4.72 0.75
N MET A 18 1.92 5.74 -0.11
CA MET A 18 1.31 7.03 0.21
C MET A 18 -0.19 6.95 0.51
N LEU A 19 -0.92 6.06 -0.18
CA LEU A 19 -2.35 5.83 0.11
C LEU A 19 -2.52 5.19 1.49
N GLU A 20 -1.65 4.24 1.86
CA GLU A 20 -1.66 3.61 3.18
C GLU A 20 -1.32 4.64 4.29
N ILE A 21 -0.29 5.47 4.11
CA ILE A 21 0.06 6.54 5.07
C ILE A 21 -1.13 7.47 5.26
N SER A 22 -1.70 7.93 4.15
CA SER A 22 -2.87 8.81 4.16
C SER A 22 -4.07 8.13 4.81
N ALA A 23 -4.16 6.80 4.78
CA ALA A 23 -5.20 6.05 5.45
C ALA A 23 -5.04 6.03 6.98
N GLY A 24 -3.82 6.21 7.49
CA GLY A 24 -3.50 6.23 8.92
C GLY A 24 -2.73 5.00 9.40
N VAL A 25 -2.07 4.23 8.52
CA VAL A 25 -1.28 3.07 8.94
C VAL A 25 -0.01 3.48 9.69
N ASP A 26 0.41 2.68 10.67
CA ASP A 26 1.61 2.94 11.49
C ASP A 26 2.91 2.38 10.88
N GLY A 27 2.84 1.74 9.72
CA GLY A 27 4.02 1.18 9.05
C GLY A 27 3.66 0.30 7.85
N PHE A 28 4.67 -0.32 7.25
CA PHE A 28 4.52 -1.16 6.07
C PHE A 28 5.24 -2.50 6.20
N MET A 29 4.72 -3.49 5.49
CA MET A 29 5.45 -4.71 5.19
C MET A 29 6.26 -4.54 3.90
N VAL A 30 7.53 -4.91 3.93
CA VAL A 30 8.43 -4.95 2.77
C VAL A 30 9.08 -6.33 2.68
N TYR A 31 9.24 -6.85 1.46
CA TYR A 31 9.82 -8.17 1.20
C TYR A 31 11.19 -8.12 0.51
N ASP A 32 11.64 -6.92 0.10
CA ASP A 32 12.95 -6.67 -0.50
C ASP A 32 13.72 -5.68 0.39
N LEU A 33 14.98 -6.03 0.71
CA LEU A 33 15.87 -5.21 1.52
C LEU A 33 16.15 -3.83 0.89
N ASN A 34 16.15 -3.74 -0.45
CA ASN A 34 16.39 -2.49 -1.15
C ASN A 34 15.25 -1.48 -0.96
N LEU A 35 14.06 -1.95 -0.56
CA LEU A 35 12.91 -1.08 -0.28
C LEU A 35 12.88 -0.56 1.16
N ILE A 36 13.68 -1.11 2.08
CA ILE A 36 13.67 -0.70 3.49
C ILE A 36 13.95 0.80 3.63
N LYS A 37 15.11 1.25 3.13
CA LYS A 37 15.53 2.65 3.27
C LYS A 37 14.54 3.63 2.58
N PRO A 38 14.14 3.43 1.32
CA PRO A 38 13.16 4.31 0.69
C PRO A 38 11.80 4.34 1.39
N MET A 39 11.34 3.25 2.00
CA MET A 39 10.07 3.22 2.73
C MET A 39 10.17 3.91 4.10
N GLN A 40 11.30 3.78 4.79
CA GLN A 40 11.57 4.52 6.03
C GLN A 40 11.59 6.03 5.79
N GLU A 41 12.31 6.48 4.75
CA GLU A 41 12.33 7.89 4.35
C GLU A 41 10.93 8.39 4.00
N LEU A 42 10.15 7.58 3.25
CA LEU A 42 8.78 7.94 2.89
C LEU A 42 7.89 8.10 4.12
N PHE A 43 7.98 7.18 5.08
CA PHE A 43 7.19 7.25 6.32
C PHE A 43 7.55 8.50 7.12
N GLN A 44 8.84 8.70 7.41
CA GLN A 44 9.33 9.84 8.19
C GLN A 44 8.96 11.20 7.61
N VAL A 45 8.91 11.33 6.28
CA VAL A 45 8.54 12.60 5.62
C VAL A 45 7.04 12.90 5.74
N HIS A 46 6.19 11.88 5.93
CA HIS A 46 4.74 12.00 5.81
C HIS A 46 3.99 11.65 7.10
N THR A 47 4.68 11.32 8.18
CA THR A 47 4.09 11.05 9.49
C THR A 47 4.79 11.85 10.59
N ASP A 48 4.01 12.41 11.50
CA ASP A 48 4.53 13.13 12.66
C ASP A 48 4.70 12.15 13.83
N GLY A 49 5.96 11.85 14.16
CA GLY A 49 6.33 10.96 15.27
C GLY A 49 6.42 9.49 14.89
N ASP A 50 6.45 8.62 15.91
CA ASP A 50 6.73 7.19 15.75
C ASP A 50 5.54 6.39 15.19
N ASN A 51 4.32 6.93 15.29
CA ASN A 51 3.09 6.27 14.87
C ASN A 51 1.95 7.29 14.61
N GLN A 52 0.88 6.82 13.99
CA GLN A 52 -0.33 7.55 13.63
C GLN A 52 -1.53 7.19 14.52
N LEU A 53 -1.32 6.71 15.76
CA LEU A 53 -2.40 6.36 16.70
C LEU A 53 -3.36 7.53 16.99
N HIS A 54 -2.93 8.77 16.74
CA HIS A 54 -3.75 9.97 16.84
C HIS A 54 -4.81 10.10 15.72
N ARG A 55 -4.71 9.33 14.63
CA ARG A 55 -5.62 9.37 13.48
C ARG A 55 -6.72 8.32 13.61
N LEU A 56 -7.79 8.68 14.31
CA LEU A 56 -8.89 7.76 14.65
C LEU A 56 -9.88 7.45 13.51
N ARG A 57 -9.78 8.15 12.37
CA ARG A 57 -10.65 7.96 11.18
C ARG A 57 -12.15 7.98 11.48
N GLU A 58 -12.59 8.94 12.29
CA GLU A 58 -14.02 9.17 12.60
C GLU A 58 -14.87 9.50 11.36
N ASP A 59 -14.22 9.84 10.23
CA ASP A 59 -14.84 10.07 8.92
C ASP A 59 -15.35 8.77 8.25
N VAL A 60 -14.98 7.60 8.75
CA VAL A 60 -15.31 6.30 8.15
C VAL A 60 -16.16 5.47 9.10
N SER A 61 -17.31 5.00 8.60
CA SER A 61 -18.15 4.02 9.29
C SER A 61 -18.22 2.75 8.44
N VAL A 62 -17.82 1.61 9.01
CA VAL A 62 -17.79 0.32 8.31
C VAL A 62 -18.87 -0.59 8.88
N THR A 63 -19.76 -1.08 8.02
CA THR A 63 -20.81 -2.04 8.39
C THR A 63 -20.41 -3.48 7.99
N PRO A 64 -21.03 -4.52 8.57
CA PRO A 64 -20.81 -5.90 8.13
C PRO A 64 -21.11 -6.11 6.63
N LYS A 65 -22.05 -5.35 6.07
CA LYS A 65 -22.38 -5.41 4.64
C LYS A 65 -21.21 -4.93 3.79
N ASP A 66 -20.48 -3.91 4.22
CA ASP A 66 -19.33 -3.39 3.48
C ASP A 66 -18.19 -4.41 3.42
N LEU A 67 -17.99 -5.17 4.51
CA LEU A 67 -16.99 -6.24 4.58
C LEU A 67 -17.34 -7.47 3.73
N LEU A 68 -18.63 -7.76 3.56
CA LEU A 68 -19.13 -8.92 2.82
C LEU A 68 -19.51 -8.60 1.36
N SER A 69 -19.45 -7.33 0.97
CA SER A 69 -19.76 -6.91 -0.40
C SER A 69 -18.68 -7.39 -1.35
N MET A 70 -19.08 -8.18 -2.34
CA MET A 70 -18.15 -8.67 -3.36
C MET A 70 -17.66 -7.51 -4.24
N PRO A 71 -16.35 -7.38 -4.49
CA PRO A 71 -15.82 -6.36 -5.37
C PRO A 71 -16.36 -6.56 -6.78
N LEU A 72 -16.74 -5.46 -7.43
CA LEU A 72 -17.20 -5.49 -8.82
C LEU A 72 -16.03 -5.84 -9.73
N GLY A 73 -16.24 -6.81 -10.62
CA GLY A 73 -15.22 -7.30 -11.52
C GLY A 73 -15.69 -8.56 -12.25
N GLY A 74 -14.83 -9.11 -13.09
CA GLY A 74 -15.09 -10.33 -13.83
C GLY A 74 -13.85 -11.20 -13.94
N VAL A 75 -14.05 -12.43 -14.42
CA VAL A 75 -12.96 -13.36 -14.68
C VAL A 75 -12.39 -13.07 -16.06
N THR A 76 -11.07 -12.90 -16.14
CA THR A 76 -10.37 -12.76 -17.43
C THR A 76 -9.51 -13.99 -17.68
N LEU A 77 -9.36 -14.39 -18.95
CA LEU A 77 -8.47 -15.50 -19.33
C LEU A 77 -7.02 -15.21 -18.90
N TYR A 78 -6.59 -13.96 -18.98
CA TYR A 78 -5.28 -13.52 -18.51
C TYR A 78 -5.13 -13.73 -17.00
N GLY A 79 -6.09 -13.27 -16.19
CA GLY A 79 -6.08 -13.45 -14.74
C GLY A 79 -6.11 -14.93 -14.33
N LEU A 80 -6.87 -15.75 -15.05
CA LEU A 80 -6.89 -17.19 -14.82
C LEU A 80 -5.53 -17.83 -15.07
N LYS A 81 -4.87 -17.50 -16.19
CA LYS A 81 -3.53 -17.99 -16.49
C LYS A 81 -2.50 -17.51 -15.47
N TYR A 82 -2.58 -16.25 -15.06
CA TYR A 82 -1.70 -15.67 -14.04
C TYR A 82 -1.82 -16.38 -12.68
N ASN A 83 -3.03 -16.77 -12.28
CA ASN A 83 -3.25 -17.42 -10.98
C ASN A 83 -2.74 -18.88 -10.90
N ILE A 84 -2.58 -19.56 -12.03
CA ILE A 84 -2.16 -20.97 -12.09
C ILE A 84 -0.64 -21.10 -12.22
N ALA A 85 0.01 -20.12 -12.85
CA ALA A 85 1.39 -20.17 -13.30
C ALA A 85 2.43 -20.04 -12.18
#